data_AF-A0A8T4VEU9-F1
#
_entry.id   AF-A0A8T4VEU9-F1
#
_cell.length_a   1.000
_cell.length_b   1.000
_cell.length_c   1.000
_cell.angle_alpha   90.00
_cell.angle_beta   90.00
_cell.angle_gamma   90.00
#
_symmetry.space_group_name_H-M   'P 1'
#
loop_
_entity.id
_entity.type
_entity.pdbx_description
1 polymer ?
#
loop_
_entity_poly.entity_id
_entity_poly.type
_entity_poly.pdbx_seq_one_letter_code
_entity_poly.pdbx_strand_id
1 'polypeptide(L)'
;MKKKNKIILLISSLILILLAWAPWISNNYAINKVIEDFGGSDKAFTDFHGAKTIGEAKFVVSLFPFGRSVSVPSEAIWFVTFYGDVI
;
A
#
# COMPACT_ATOMS: atom_id res chain seq x y z
N MET A 1 30.94 10.50 20.01
CA MET A 1 30.05 9.36 20.38
C MET A 1 30.86 8.14 20.77
N LYS A 2 30.56 7.50 21.91
CA LYS A 2 31.15 6.21 22.31
C LYS A 2 30.86 5.15 21.23
N LYS A 3 31.75 4.16 21.04
CA LYS A 3 31.56 3.06 20.04
C LYS A 3 30.18 2.41 20.15
N LYS A 4 29.71 2.15 21.38
CA LYS A 4 28.35 1.63 21.66
C LYS A 4 27.24 2.49 21.06
N ASN A 5 27.34 3.81 21.18
CA ASN A 5 26.33 4.73 20.66
C ASN A 5 26.31 4.74 19.12
N LYS A 6 27.47 4.60 18.47
CA LYS A 6 27.54 4.50 17.00
C LYS A 6 26.83 3.26 16.47
N ILE A 7 27.02 2.12 17.14
CA ILE A 7 26.39 0.85 16.75
C ILE A 7 24.86 0.93 16.91
N ILE A 8 24.38 1.47 18.04
CA ILE A 8 22.94 1.63 18.27
C ILE A 8 22.31 2.51 17.18
N LEU A 9 22.95 3.64 16.84
CA LEU A 9 22.48 4.53 15.79
C LEU A 9 22.38 3.82 14.43
N LEU A 10 23.39 3.01 14.10
CA LEU A 10 23.43 2.25 12.86
C LEU A 10 22.30 1.21 12.77
N ILE A 11 22.07 0.47 13.86
CA ILE A 11 20.99 -0.52 13.94
C ILE A 11 19.63 0.16 13.85
N SER A 12 19.40 1.25 14.59
CA SER A 12 18.14 2.01 14.51
C SER A 12 17.89 2.56 13.11
N SER A 13 18.92 3.10 12.45
CA SER A 13 18.80 3.59 11.07
C SER A 13 18.43 2.46 10.10
N LEU A 14 19.05 1.29 10.24
CA LEU A 14 18.74 0.11 9.42
C LEU A 14 17.30 -0.37 9.63
N ILE A 15 16.83 -0.42 10.88
CA ILE A 15 15.44 -0.78 11.21
C ILE A 15 14.46 0.21 10.56
N LEU A 16 14.74 1.52 10.62
CA LEU A 16 13.91 2.53 9.98
C LEU A 16 13.84 2.37 8.47
N ILE A 17 14.95 1.99 7.82
CA ILE A 17 15.00 1.71 6.37
C ILE A 17 14.19 0.44 6.02
N LEU A 18 14.29 -0.60 6.85
CA LEU A 18 13.53 -1.85 6.64
C LEU A 18 12.03 -1.64 6.85
N LEU A 19 11.64 -0.84 7.85
CA LEU A 19 10.25 -0.46 8.09
C LEU A 19 9.73 0.49 7.02
N ALA A 20 10.60 1.36 6.49
CA ALA A 20 10.28 2.23 5.37
C ALA A 20 9.79 1.41 4.18
N TRP A 21 10.39 0.26 3.86
CA TRP A 21 9.90 -0.56 2.74
C TRP A 21 8.58 -1.31 3.00
N ALA A 22 7.98 -1.14 4.18
CA ALA A 22 6.68 -1.70 4.57
C ALA A 22 6.48 -3.19 4.19
N PRO A 23 7.45 -4.09 4.44
CA PRO A 23 7.41 -5.48 3.94
C PRO A 23 6.23 -6.28 4.50
N TRP A 24 5.62 -5.82 5.60
CA TRP A 24 4.47 -6.44 6.24
C TRP A 24 3.13 -6.11 5.58
N ILE A 25 3.06 -5.05 4.76
CA ILE A 25 1.86 -4.79 3.96
C ILE A 25 1.83 -5.84 2.86
N SER A 26 0.83 -6.72 2.88
CA SER A 26 0.58 -7.68 1.80
C SER A 26 -0.22 -7.03 0.67
N ASN A 27 -0.23 -7.64 -0.51
CA ASN A 27 -1.08 -7.17 -1.61
C ASN A 27 -2.56 -7.17 -1.22
N ASN A 28 -3.01 -8.23 -0.53
CA ASN A 28 -4.40 -8.35 -0.09
C ASN A 28 -4.76 -7.28 0.94
N TYR A 29 -3.85 -6.96 1.86
CA TYR A 29 -4.08 -5.86 2.80
C TYR A 29 -4.28 -4.53 2.07
N ALA A 30 -3.40 -4.23 1.10
CA ALA A 30 -3.48 -2.98 0.35
C ALA A 30 -4.78 -2.90 -0.48
N ILE A 31 -5.15 -3.97 -1.19
CA ILE A 31 -6.41 -4.02 -1.95
C ILE A 31 -7.62 -3.85 -1.02
N ASN A 32 -7.65 -4.55 0.11
CA ASN A 32 -8.76 -4.44 1.06
C ASN A 32 -8.89 -3.02 1.60
N LYS A 33 -7.78 -2.33 1.85
CA LYS A 33 -7.81 -0.92 2.28
C LYS A 33 -8.41 -0.01 1.23
N VAL A 34 -8.07 -0.19 -0.04
CA VAL A 34 -8.68 0.56 -1.13
C VAL A 34 -10.18 0.28 -1.24
N ILE A 35 -10.59 -0.98 -1.12
CA ILE A 35 -12.02 -1.35 -1.16
C ILE A 35 -12.78 -0.75 0.03
N GLU A 36 -12.19 -0.78 1.24
CA GLU A 36 -12.76 -0.15 2.44
C GLU A 36 -12.93 1.36 2.24
N ASP A 37 -11.89 2.04 1.75
CA ASP A 37 -11.90 3.48 1.47
C ASP A 37 -12.92 3.86 0.39
N PHE A 38 -13.07 3.03 -0.64
CA PHE A 38 -14.07 3.18 -1.69
C PHE A 38 -15.52 2.98 -1.19
N GLY A 39 -15.69 2.45 0.03
CA GLY A 39 -16.99 2.28 0.70
C GLY A 39 -17.57 0.86 0.61
N GLY A 40 -16.73 -0.14 0.33
CA GLY A 40 -17.09 -1.57 0.32
C GLY A 40 -17.07 -2.23 -1.06
N SER A 41 -16.99 -3.56 -1.09
CA SER A 41 -16.82 -4.37 -2.31
C SER A 41 -17.92 -4.16 -3.35
N ASP A 42 -19.13 -3.89 -2.89
CA ASP A 42 -20.34 -3.85 -3.73
C ASP A 42 -20.58 -2.48 -4.37
N LYS A 43 -19.67 -1.52 -4.12
CA LYS A 43 -19.76 -0.18 -4.68
C LYS A 43 -19.54 -0.22 -6.18
N ALA A 44 -20.40 0.50 -6.90
CA ALA A 44 -20.32 0.64 -8.34
C ALA A 44 -18.98 1.26 -8.73
N PHE A 45 -18.30 0.60 -9.67
CA PHE A 45 -17.04 1.03 -10.25
C PHE A 45 -17.11 0.78 -11.75
N THR A 46 -16.75 1.76 -12.56
CA THR A 46 -16.76 1.62 -14.01
C THR A 46 -15.32 1.61 -14.48
N ASP A 47 -14.96 0.59 -15.25
CA ASP A 47 -13.71 0.62 -16.01
C ASP A 47 -13.96 0.57 -17.53
N PHE A 48 -12.89 0.54 -18.32
CA PHE A 48 -12.92 0.45 -19.79
C PHE A 48 -13.68 -0.78 -20.31
N HIS A 49 -13.91 -1.80 -19.47
CA HIS A 49 -14.68 -2.99 -19.82
C HIS A 49 -16.17 -2.88 -19.41
N GLY A 50 -16.56 -1.80 -18.74
CA GLY A 50 -17.95 -1.51 -18.36
C GLY A 50 -18.15 -1.34 -16.85
N ALA A 51 -19.42 -1.17 -16.49
CA ALA A 51 -19.84 -1.05 -15.10
C ALA A 51 -19.73 -2.41 -14.38
N LYS A 52 -19.11 -2.40 -13.21
CA LYS A 52 -18.93 -3.54 -12.30
C LYS A 52 -18.94 -3.06 -10.85
N THR A 53 -18.61 -3.95 -9.92
CA THR A 53 -18.31 -3.54 -8.55
C THR A 53 -16.80 -3.41 -8.32
N ILE A 54 -16.39 -2.56 -7.39
CA ILE A 54 -14.95 -2.37 -7.08
C ILE A 54 -14.29 -3.68 -6.61
N GLY A 55 -15.04 -4.57 -5.94
CA GLY A 55 -14.55 -5.89 -5.53
C GLY A 55 -14.23 -6.83 -6.69
N GLU A 56 -14.78 -6.59 -7.88
CA GLU A 56 -14.53 -7.37 -9.11
C GLU A 56 -13.44 -6.73 -9.99
N ALA A 57 -12.87 -5.58 -9.58
CA ALA A 57 -11.83 -4.90 -10.33
C ALA A 57 -10.52 -5.71 -10.35
N LYS A 58 -9.79 -5.64 -11.47
CA LYS A 58 -8.48 -6.29 -11.61
C LYS A 58 -7.38 -5.37 -11.08
N PHE A 59 -7.08 -5.49 -9.80
CA PHE A 59 -6.02 -4.71 -9.17
C PHE A 59 -4.61 -5.17 -9.57
N VAL A 60 -3.73 -4.20 -9.76
CA VAL A 60 -2.28 -4.38 -9.85
C VAL A 60 -1.65 -3.71 -8.65
N VAL A 61 -0.79 -4.45 -7.94
CA VAL A 61 -0.12 -3.92 -6.75
C VAL A 61 1.38 -3.87 -6.99
N SER A 62 1.97 -2.70 -6.76
CA SER A 62 3.41 -2.47 -6.83
C SER A 62 3.95 -2.05 -5.47
N LEU A 63 5.09 -2.62 -5.08
CA LEU A 63 5.77 -2.26 -3.85
C LEU A 63 6.45 -0.91 -4.01
N PHE A 64 6.27 -0.02 -3.05
CA PHE A 64 6.93 1.28 -3.00
C PHE A 64 7.53 1.51 -1.62
N PRO A 65 8.56 2.38 -1.50
CA PRO A 65 8.94 2.89 -0.19
C PRO A 65 7.71 3.49 0.48
N PHE A 66 7.54 3.13 1.75
CA PHE A 66 6.52 3.58 2.69
C PHE A 66 5.10 3.14 2.34
N GLY A 67 4.91 2.11 1.53
CA GLY A 67 3.58 1.62 1.21
C GLY A 67 3.48 0.71 -0.01
N ARG A 68 2.29 0.64 -0.58
CA ARG A 68 2.03 -0.03 -1.86
C ARG A 68 1.16 0.84 -2.74
N SER A 69 1.53 0.92 -4.02
CA SER A 69 0.66 1.43 -5.06
C SER A 69 -0.32 0.33 -5.44
N VAL A 70 -1.61 0.64 -5.44
CA VAL A 70 -2.70 -0.22 -5.89
C VAL A 70 -3.37 0.49 -7.06
N SER A 71 -3.43 -0.15 -8.22
CA SER A 71 -4.05 0.47 -9.40
C SER A 71 -5.03 -0.47 -10.08
N VAL A 72 -6.06 0.11 -10.67
CA VAL A 72 -6.83 -0.53 -11.72
C VAL A 72 -6.30 0.04 -13.03
N PRO A 73 -5.70 -0.79 -13.91
CA PRO A 73 -5.03 -0.32 -15.11
C PRO A 73 -5.89 0.65 -15.92
N SER A 74 -5.32 1.80 -16.25
CA SER A 74 -5.93 2.89 -17.01
C SER A 74 -7.07 3.66 -16.31
N GLU A 75 -7.54 3.25 -15.13
CA GLU A 75 -8.67 3.88 -14.45
C GLU A 75 -8.25 4.76 -13.28
N ALA A 76 -7.57 4.15 -12.31
CA ALA A 76 -7.36 4.74 -11.00
C ALA A 76 -6.12 4.15 -10.33
N ILE A 77 -5.49 4.97 -9.51
CA ILE A 77 -4.34 4.60 -8.71
C ILE A 77 -4.55 5.13 -7.30
N TRP A 78 -4.27 4.29 -6.32
CA TRP A 78 -4.29 4.58 -4.90
C TRP A 78 -2.93 4.22 -4.31
N PHE A 79 -2.56 4.91 -3.25
CA PHE A 79 -1.38 4.62 -2.46
C PHE A 79 -1.77 4.24 -1.03
N VAL A 80 -1.49 3.00 -0.65
CA VAL A 80 -1.69 2.53 0.72
C VAL A 80 -0.40 2.72 1.49
N THR A 81 -0.42 3.65 2.43
CA THR A 81 0.74 4.00 3.25
C THR A 81 1.11 2.86 4.22
N PHE A 82 2.35 2.86 4.70
CA PHE A 82 2.83 1.89 5.67
C PHE A 82 2.07 1.93 7.00
N TYR A 83 1.32 2.99 7.30
CA TYR A 83 0.49 3.09 8.51
C TYR A 83 -1.00 2.83 8.23
N GLY A 84 -1.34 2.37 7.02
CA GLY A 84 -2.67 1.86 6.68
C GLY A 84 -3.66 2.89 6.15
N ASP A 85 -3.22 4.11 5.86
CA ASP A 85 -4.03 5.16 5.22
C ASP A 85 -4.00 5.05 3.70
N VAL A 86 -5.06 5.52 3.02
CA VAL A 86 -5.23 5.46 1.55
C VAL A 86 -5.21 6.89 0.99
N ILE A 87 -4.41 7.11 -0.05
CA ILE A 87 -4.23 8.41 -0.73
C ILE A 87 -4.46 8.24 -2.24
#